data_AF-A0A0N1I4U2-F1
#
_entry.id   AF-A0A0N1I4U2-F1
#
_cell.length_a   1.000
_cell.length_b   1.000
_cell.length_c   1.000
_cell.angle_alpha   90.00
_cell.angle_beta   90.00
_cell.angle_gamma   90.00
#
_symmetry.space_group_name_H-M   'P 1'
#
loop_
_entity.id
_entity.type
_entity.pdbx_description
1 polymer ?
#
loop_
_entity_poly.entity_id
_entity_poly.type
_entity_poly.pdbx_seq_one_letter_code
_entity_poly.pdbx_strand_id
1 'polypeptide(L)'
;MGCDVSSLRPTKGAGANKKNKKKTADAATKNGEHLGKEFEGSSSLEIPVPESKRVEHEHEKKRSKGSKKVSHSQPRSATPGRGQAESKLNPSCLIELQTIINEMSDSSSRGTSLSTPQLFRITPTIRDEVEPGTWAWWRQELRCEQVTRDGYSCVQLQDVANRLTCQHADNPESVDLDLSNCYMERTAPYVLGRFFASTQLKELRWITSLRLDGNYFTDDGFGTMLATMSAENEEQTILPLLRQLYVNNMNLDCSSVTGLLAYLFPVNRRAMHSLPSDSTLCIAGGRADRPSEAFIAGNKHGPRVPLFPSLSVLSLSDNPGLGTDGLIQILRNFLAVHYEPSSISVVDLSRCGFDKASAGSFQEYFGQLSKATEMGCYPVVPARFVLSGNQHGISDLHVIHSQASTSVQLVL
;
A
#
# COMPACT_ATOMS: atom_id res chain seq x y z
N MET A 1 35.44 -23.67 -35.32
CA MET A 1 36.53 -22.94 -34.63
C MET A 1 36.02 -22.59 -33.25
N GLY A 2 36.55 -23.23 -32.22
CA GLY A 2 36.07 -23.15 -30.84
C GLY A 2 37.00 -22.35 -29.93
N CYS A 3 36.61 -22.37 -28.65
CA CYS A 3 37.34 -21.93 -27.44
C CYS A 3 37.36 -20.41 -27.18
N ASP A 4 37.22 -19.89 -25.96
CA ASP A 4 36.96 -20.51 -24.65
C ASP A 4 36.51 -19.47 -23.62
N VAL A 5 35.74 -19.95 -22.64
CA VAL A 5 35.36 -19.27 -21.39
C VAL A 5 36.53 -19.36 -20.41
N SER A 6 36.89 -18.28 -19.72
CA SER A 6 37.81 -18.35 -18.57
C SER A 6 37.19 -17.76 -17.30
N SER A 7 37.13 -18.65 -16.30
CA SER A 7 36.69 -18.49 -14.92
C SER A 7 37.90 -18.11 -14.05
N LEU A 8 37.72 -17.17 -13.13
CA LEU A 8 38.72 -16.79 -12.13
C LEU A 8 38.28 -17.26 -10.74
N ARG A 9 39.07 -18.16 -10.13
CA ARG A 9 39.11 -18.40 -8.67
C ARG A 9 40.56 -18.37 -8.17
N PRO A 10 40.79 -17.95 -6.91
CA PRO A 10 42.11 -17.58 -6.42
C PRO A 10 42.91 -18.73 -5.80
N THR A 11 44.23 -18.60 -5.89
CA THR A 11 45.29 -19.50 -5.42
C THR A 11 45.60 -19.36 -3.92
N LYS A 12 45.82 -20.49 -3.24
CA LYS A 12 46.44 -20.62 -1.91
C LYS A 12 47.95 -20.85 -2.02
N GLY A 13 48.72 -20.29 -1.07
CA GLY A 13 50.04 -20.77 -0.59
C GLY A 13 50.19 -20.33 0.87
N ALA A 14 50.26 -21.22 1.87
CA ALA A 14 51.45 -21.92 2.40
C ALA A 14 52.61 -20.96 2.73
N GLY A 15 53.14 -20.79 3.94
CA GLY A 15 53.04 -21.48 5.23
C GLY A 15 54.45 -21.66 5.83
N ALA A 16 54.71 -21.18 7.07
CA ALA A 16 55.81 -21.56 8.00
C ALA A 16 55.93 -20.48 9.11
N ASN A 17 56.19 -20.72 10.40
CA ASN A 17 56.33 -21.92 11.22
C ASN A 17 56.39 -21.48 12.72
N LYS A 18 55.81 -22.29 13.63
CA LYS A 18 56.33 -22.77 14.95
C LYS A 18 56.89 -21.75 15.96
N LYS A 19 56.67 -21.79 17.28
CA LYS A 19 56.48 -22.84 18.33
C LYS A 19 56.32 -22.01 19.65
N ASN A 20 55.71 -22.39 20.78
CA ASN A 20 55.72 -23.66 21.50
C ASN A 20 54.82 -23.55 22.76
N LYS A 21 54.11 -24.65 23.07
CA LYS A 21 53.95 -25.32 24.40
C LYS A 21 53.23 -24.60 25.56
N LYS A 22 52.05 -25.10 26.00
CA LYS A 22 51.75 -26.26 26.91
C LYS A 22 51.53 -25.75 28.35
N LYS A 23 50.61 -26.22 29.21
CA LYS A 23 49.73 -27.41 29.26
C LYS A 23 48.87 -27.32 30.56
N THR A 24 47.63 -27.86 30.54
CA THR A 24 46.91 -28.61 31.64
C THR A 24 46.59 -27.91 32.99
N ALA A 25 45.53 -28.21 33.74
CA ALA A 25 44.51 -29.28 33.73
C ALA A 25 43.27 -28.91 34.59
N ASP A 26 42.15 -29.55 34.23
CA ASP A 26 41.01 -30.11 34.98
C ASP A 26 40.70 -29.79 36.46
N ALA A 27 39.38 -29.71 36.71
CA ALA A 27 38.58 -30.52 37.67
C ALA A 27 37.68 -29.73 38.65
N ALA A 28 36.39 -29.68 38.30
CA ALA A 28 35.23 -30.24 39.03
C ALA A 28 34.82 -29.75 40.46
N THR A 29 33.51 -29.46 40.56
CA THR A 29 32.52 -29.92 41.59
C THR A 29 32.03 -28.95 42.69
N LYS A 30 30.70 -28.70 42.63
CA LYS A 30 29.66 -28.59 43.69
C LYS A 30 29.54 -27.40 44.68
N ASN A 31 28.28 -26.92 44.70
CA ASN A 31 27.40 -26.58 45.83
C ASN A 31 27.71 -25.40 46.75
N GLY A 32 26.67 -24.61 47.03
CA GLY A 32 26.56 -23.84 48.27
C GLY A 32 25.73 -22.56 48.16
N GLU A 33 24.55 -22.58 48.77
CA GLU A 33 23.61 -21.45 48.91
C GLU A 33 24.12 -20.32 49.84
N HIS A 34 23.37 -19.22 49.78
CA HIS A 34 23.00 -18.27 50.84
C HIS A 34 23.73 -16.91 51.01
N LEU A 35 22.85 -15.88 50.98
CA LEU A 35 22.81 -14.63 51.75
C LEU A 35 23.82 -13.51 51.45
N GLY A 36 23.30 -12.46 50.80
CA GLY A 36 22.92 -11.24 51.53
C GLY A 36 23.91 -10.05 51.56
N LYS A 37 23.30 -8.88 51.33
CA LYS A 37 23.70 -7.49 51.65
C LYS A 37 24.48 -6.67 50.62
N GLU A 38 23.72 -5.72 50.06
CA GLU A 38 23.96 -4.26 50.05
C GLU A 38 25.41 -3.77 49.90
N PHE A 39 25.65 -3.03 48.81
CA PHE A 39 26.24 -1.68 48.91
C PHE A 39 25.75 -0.80 47.75
N GLU A 40 25.49 0.44 48.13
CA GLU A 40 24.84 1.54 47.41
C GLU A 40 25.69 2.14 46.27
N GLY A 41 25.02 2.91 45.38
CA GLY A 41 25.64 4.12 44.82
C GLY A 41 25.23 4.54 43.42
N SER A 42 24.23 5.43 43.36
CA SER A 42 24.16 6.62 42.46
C SER A 42 23.87 6.36 40.97
N SER A 43 23.01 7.06 40.24
CA SER A 43 22.21 8.27 40.45
C SER A 43 21.40 8.47 39.16
N SER A 44 20.09 8.72 39.22
CA SER A 44 19.39 9.35 38.11
C SER A 44 18.14 10.09 38.60
N LEU A 45 18.08 11.34 38.19
CA LEU A 45 17.17 12.41 38.58
C LEU A 45 15.71 12.10 38.22
N GLU A 46 14.83 12.30 39.19
CA GLU A 46 13.37 12.41 39.05
C GLU A 46 12.97 13.82 38.61
N ILE A 47 11.99 13.92 37.71
CA ILE A 47 11.16 15.12 37.51
C ILE A 47 9.69 14.66 37.57
N PRO A 48 8.80 15.33 38.32
CA PRO A 48 7.52 14.77 38.79
C PRO A 48 6.35 15.00 37.82
N VAL A 49 5.40 14.05 37.83
CA VAL A 49 4.06 14.19 37.24
C VAL A 49 3.04 14.37 38.38
N PRO A 50 2.19 15.42 38.38
CA PRO A 50 1.18 15.58 39.41
C PRO A 50 -0.07 14.73 39.12
N GLU A 51 -0.46 13.95 40.13
CA GLU A 51 -1.75 13.27 40.25
C GLU A 51 -2.92 14.26 40.38
N SER A 52 -4.08 13.93 39.82
CA SER A 52 -5.37 14.30 40.39
C SER A 52 -6.47 13.29 40.07
N LYS A 53 -6.69 12.43 41.08
CA LYS A 53 -7.95 11.99 41.70
C LYS A 53 -9.12 11.52 40.82
N ARG A 54 -9.37 10.22 40.99
CA ARG A 54 -10.65 9.50 40.86
C ARG A 54 -11.80 10.19 41.59
N VAL A 55 -12.98 10.15 40.97
CA VAL A 55 -14.26 10.12 41.66
C VAL A 55 -15.06 8.96 41.07
N GLU A 56 -15.32 7.94 41.90
CA GLU A 56 -16.32 6.91 41.66
C GLU A 56 -17.70 7.42 42.11
N HIS A 57 -18.74 7.11 41.34
CA HIS A 57 -20.09 6.96 41.88
C HIS A 57 -20.87 5.97 41.01
N GLU A 58 -21.20 4.82 41.60
CA GLU A 58 -22.28 3.93 41.15
C GLU A 58 -23.64 4.63 41.28
N HIS A 59 -24.56 4.36 40.35
CA HIS A 59 -25.98 4.18 40.69
C HIS A 59 -26.73 3.36 39.64
N GLU A 60 -27.69 2.60 40.17
CA GLU A 60 -28.48 1.51 39.60
C GLU A 60 -29.48 1.85 38.46
N LYS A 61 -29.84 0.77 37.74
CA LYS A 61 -31.18 0.36 37.22
C LYS A 61 -32.13 1.43 36.67
N LYS A 62 -32.65 1.17 35.45
CA LYS A 62 -34.02 0.65 35.23
C LYS A 62 -34.34 0.32 33.77
N ARG A 63 -35.13 -0.74 33.62
CA ARG A 63 -35.85 -1.19 32.42
C ARG A 63 -37.05 -0.28 32.09
N SER A 64 -37.35 -0.12 30.81
CA SER A 64 -38.70 -0.14 30.20
C SER A 64 -38.53 -0.29 28.68
N LYS A 65 -38.95 -1.37 28.00
CA LYS A 65 -40.31 -1.83 27.61
C LYS A 65 -41.14 -0.80 26.83
N GLY A 66 -41.43 -1.15 25.57
CA GLY A 66 -42.57 -0.71 24.77
C GLY A 66 -42.14 -0.25 23.36
N SER A 67 -42.79 -0.55 22.25
CA SER A 67 -43.90 -1.46 21.92
C SER A 67 -43.97 -1.56 20.39
N LYS A 68 -44.56 -2.68 19.94
CA LYS A 68 -44.85 -3.11 18.56
C LYS A 68 -45.60 -2.09 17.68
N LYS A 69 -45.35 -2.14 16.35
CA LYS A 69 -46.30 -2.47 15.23
C LYS A 69 -45.61 -2.14 13.89
N VAL A 70 -45.28 -3.09 13.00
CA VAL A 70 -46.09 -3.89 12.05
C VAL A 70 -46.83 -3.06 10.98
N SER A 71 -46.37 -3.14 9.73
CA SER A 71 -47.12 -3.57 8.51
C SER A 71 -46.22 -3.35 7.27
N HIS A 72 -45.76 -4.41 6.59
CA HIS A 72 -46.38 -5.06 5.41
C HIS A 72 -46.43 -4.21 4.13
N SER A 73 -45.56 -4.50 3.17
CA SER A 73 -45.96 -4.93 1.82
C SER A 73 -44.75 -5.29 0.93
N GLN A 74 -44.80 -6.49 0.40
CA GLN A 74 -44.16 -6.99 -0.82
C GLN A 74 -45.27 -7.81 -1.54
N PRO A 75 -45.12 -8.30 -2.79
CA PRO A 75 -44.13 -8.04 -3.84
C PRO A 75 -44.81 -7.85 -5.23
N ARG A 76 -44.04 -7.65 -6.30
CA ARG A 76 -44.41 -8.10 -7.66
C ARG A 76 -43.20 -8.37 -8.53
N SER A 77 -43.21 -9.54 -9.15
CA SER A 77 -42.26 -10.11 -10.11
C SER A 77 -42.70 -9.84 -11.56
N ALA A 78 -41.73 -9.78 -12.49
CA ALA A 78 -41.80 -10.37 -13.85
C ALA A 78 -40.52 -10.05 -14.67
N THR A 79 -39.87 -11.10 -15.17
CA THR A 79 -38.87 -11.14 -16.28
C THR A 79 -39.60 -11.46 -17.62
N PRO A 80 -38.95 -11.62 -18.80
CA PRO A 80 -37.84 -10.93 -19.47
C PRO A 80 -38.24 -10.42 -20.89
N GLY A 81 -37.39 -9.63 -21.57
CA GLY A 81 -37.60 -9.24 -22.97
C GLY A 81 -36.29 -9.03 -23.74
N ARG A 82 -36.18 -9.67 -24.90
CA ARG A 82 -35.04 -9.73 -25.83
C ARG A 82 -35.28 -8.76 -27.00
N GLY A 83 -34.28 -7.97 -27.41
CA GLY A 83 -34.35 -7.17 -28.64
C GLY A 83 -33.07 -6.37 -28.93
N GLN A 84 -32.44 -6.65 -30.08
CA GLN A 84 -31.34 -5.88 -30.68
C GLN A 84 -31.84 -4.52 -31.22
N ALA A 85 -30.99 -3.48 -31.22
CA ALA A 85 -30.61 -2.69 -32.40
C ALA A 85 -29.97 -1.32 -32.05
N GLU A 86 -28.81 -1.08 -32.66
CA GLU A 86 -28.34 0.16 -33.28
C GLU A 86 -27.87 1.38 -32.46
N SER A 87 -26.67 1.81 -32.88
CA SER A 87 -25.92 2.99 -32.49
C SER A 87 -26.65 4.29 -32.83
N LYS A 88 -26.76 5.19 -31.84
CA LYS A 88 -26.87 6.62 -32.08
C LYS A 88 -25.86 7.35 -31.20
N LEU A 89 -24.85 7.91 -31.87
CA LEU A 89 -23.92 8.87 -31.32
C LEU A 89 -24.69 10.12 -30.87
N ASN A 90 -24.43 10.56 -29.65
CA ASN A 90 -25.05 11.73 -29.03
C ASN A 90 -24.38 13.01 -29.60
N PRO A 91 -25.14 13.96 -30.20
CA PRO A 91 -24.57 15.10 -30.93
C PRO A 91 -23.98 16.20 -30.03
N SER A 92 -24.00 16.04 -28.71
CA SER A 92 -23.41 17.00 -27.77
C SER A 92 -21.88 16.97 -27.70
N CYS A 93 -21.24 15.88 -28.16
CA CYS A 93 -19.78 15.72 -28.08
C CYS A 93 -19.01 16.39 -29.24
N LEU A 94 -19.68 16.74 -30.34
CA LEU A 94 -19.04 17.38 -31.50
C LEU A 94 -19.01 18.91 -31.43
N ILE A 95 -19.89 19.54 -30.63
CA ILE A 95 -19.95 21.00 -30.50
C ILE A 95 -18.81 21.53 -29.62
N GLU A 96 -18.40 20.76 -28.60
CA GLU A 96 -17.28 21.13 -27.72
C GLU A 96 -15.92 21.04 -28.41
N LEU A 97 -15.72 20.06 -29.32
CA LEU A 97 -14.47 19.93 -30.09
C LEU A 97 -14.31 21.02 -31.17
N GLN A 98 -15.39 21.50 -31.77
CA GLN A 98 -15.34 22.56 -32.78
C GLN A 98 -15.01 23.94 -32.15
N THR A 99 -15.40 24.15 -30.89
CA THR A 99 -15.16 25.41 -30.17
C THR A 99 -13.68 25.55 -29.79
N ILE A 100 -13.04 24.44 -29.39
CA ILE A 100 -11.60 24.39 -29.05
C ILE A 100 -10.70 24.63 -30.27
N ILE A 101 -11.13 24.19 -31.46
CA ILE A 101 -10.35 24.40 -32.70
C ILE A 101 -10.42 25.85 -33.20
N ASN A 102 -11.56 26.53 -32.99
CA ASN A 102 -11.72 27.93 -33.40
C ASN A 102 -10.98 28.92 -32.48
N GLU A 103 -10.78 28.60 -31.20
CA GLU A 103 -10.01 29.47 -30.27
C GLU A 103 -8.50 29.46 -30.51
N MET A 104 -7.95 28.46 -31.21
CA MET A 104 -6.52 28.38 -31.51
C MET A 104 -6.10 29.09 -32.82
N SER A 105 -7.03 29.71 -33.55
CA SER A 105 -6.75 30.31 -34.87
C SER A 105 -6.60 31.84 -34.89
N ASP A 106 -6.87 32.54 -33.78
CA ASP A 106 -6.87 34.02 -33.73
C ASP A 106 -5.68 34.60 -32.94
N SER A 107 -4.46 34.37 -33.42
CA SER A 107 -3.28 35.06 -32.87
C SER A 107 -2.26 35.38 -33.95
N SER A 108 -2.50 36.46 -34.70
CA SER A 108 -1.47 37.10 -35.54
C SER A 108 -1.71 38.60 -35.80
N SER A 109 -0.64 39.38 -35.57
CA SER A 109 -0.33 40.77 -36.01
C SER A 109 -0.89 41.93 -35.14
N ARG A 110 -0.21 43.07 -34.86
CA ARG A 110 0.85 43.91 -35.50
C ARG A 110 1.65 44.67 -34.41
N GLY A 111 2.97 44.93 -34.54
CA GLY A 111 3.62 46.22 -34.95
C GLY A 111 3.55 47.34 -33.88
N THR A 112 4.54 48.15 -33.48
CA THR A 112 5.79 48.72 -34.05
C THR A 112 6.58 49.46 -32.94
N SER A 113 7.84 49.84 -33.23
CA SER A 113 8.84 50.56 -32.41
C SER A 113 8.43 51.87 -31.72
N LEU A 114 9.04 52.22 -30.57
CA LEU A 114 9.88 53.43 -30.31
C LEU A 114 10.26 53.58 -28.81
N SER A 115 11.33 54.34 -28.59
CA SER A 115 12.27 54.53 -27.48
C SER A 115 11.81 55.15 -26.13
N THR A 116 12.31 54.58 -25.01
CA THR A 116 12.62 55.14 -23.64
C THR A 116 11.51 55.85 -22.82
N PRO A 117 11.56 55.92 -21.46
CA PRO A 117 12.65 55.60 -20.51
C PRO A 117 12.32 54.51 -19.49
N GLN A 118 13.34 54.04 -18.76
CA GLN A 118 13.21 53.11 -17.62
C GLN A 118 12.42 53.76 -16.48
N LEU A 119 11.09 53.64 -16.53
CA LEU A 119 10.30 53.60 -15.30
C LEU A 119 10.55 52.24 -14.65
N PHE A 120 10.79 52.25 -13.34
CA PHE A 120 10.78 51.06 -12.50
C PHE A 120 9.52 50.25 -12.81
N ARG A 121 9.65 49.24 -13.68
CA ARG A 121 8.71 48.13 -13.72
C ARG A 121 8.91 47.43 -12.38
N ILE A 122 8.14 47.86 -11.40
CA ILE A 122 7.65 46.94 -10.39
C ILE A 122 6.84 45.95 -11.21
N THR A 123 7.51 44.91 -11.72
CA THR A 123 6.83 43.72 -12.20
C THR A 123 5.94 43.33 -11.04
N PRO A 124 4.62 43.25 -11.20
CA PRO A 124 3.80 42.74 -10.13
C PRO A 124 4.33 41.33 -9.88
N THR A 125 5.00 41.13 -8.75
CA THR A 125 5.26 39.80 -8.21
C THR A 125 3.92 39.27 -7.73
N ILE A 126 2.98 39.09 -8.66
CA ILE A 126 1.95 38.09 -8.49
C ILE A 126 2.79 36.81 -8.51
N ARG A 127 3.17 36.34 -7.33
CA ARG A 127 3.40 34.91 -7.16
C ARG A 127 2.04 34.34 -7.51
N ASP A 128 1.86 33.90 -8.75
CA ASP A 128 0.71 33.08 -9.09
C ASP A 128 0.73 31.97 -8.05
N GLU A 129 -0.26 31.97 -7.15
CA GLU A 129 -0.41 30.90 -6.18
C GLU A 129 -0.61 29.65 -7.01
N VAL A 130 0.43 28.83 -7.09
CA VAL A 130 0.43 27.68 -7.98
C VAL A 130 -0.53 26.67 -7.37
N GLU A 131 -1.65 26.48 -8.05
CA GLU A 131 -2.74 25.67 -7.54
C GLU A 131 -2.27 24.21 -7.30
N PRO A 132 -2.51 23.65 -6.10
CA PRO A 132 -2.19 22.28 -5.79
C PRO A 132 -2.79 21.31 -6.82
N GLY A 133 -2.02 20.28 -7.17
CA GLY A 133 -2.46 19.28 -8.15
C GLY A 133 -2.25 19.69 -9.62
N THR A 134 -1.54 20.78 -9.91
CA THR A 134 -1.11 21.10 -11.29
C THR A 134 0.33 20.65 -11.57
N TRP A 135 0.71 20.51 -12.84
CA TRP A 135 2.11 20.24 -13.22
C TRP A 135 3.06 21.37 -12.82
N ALA A 136 2.56 22.60 -12.74
CA ALA A 136 3.32 23.73 -12.21
C ALA A 136 3.58 23.55 -10.70
N TRP A 137 2.55 23.13 -9.94
CA TRP A 137 2.66 22.86 -8.51
C TRP A 137 3.60 21.71 -8.23
N TRP A 138 3.46 20.59 -8.95
CA TRP A 138 4.37 19.45 -8.84
C TRP A 138 5.84 19.86 -9.02
N ARG A 139 6.14 20.63 -10.08
CA ARG A 139 7.49 21.16 -10.32
C ARG A 139 7.94 22.16 -9.26
N GLN A 140 7.02 22.89 -8.62
CA GLN A 140 7.35 23.74 -7.49
C GLN A 140 7.71 22.90 -6.25
N GLU A 141 6.94 21.88 -5.91
CA GLU A 141 7.21 21.01 -4.76
C GLU A 141 8.55 20.26 -4.90
N LEU A 142 8.89 19.85 -6.12
CA LEU A 142 10.21 19.30 -6.44
C LEU A 142 11.34 20.32 -6.26
N ARG A 143 11.15 21.57 -6.72
CA ARG A 143 12.15 22.64 -6.56
C ARG A 143 12.30 23.10 -5.12
N CYS A 144 11.24 22.98 -4.32
CA CYS A 144 11.26 23.25 -2.89
C CYS A 144 11.77 22.05 -2.07
N GLU A 145 12.29 21.01 -2.73
CA GLU A 145 12.86 19.81 -2.10
C GLU A 145 11.88 19.09 -1.16
N GLN A 146 10.57 19.23 -1.37
CA GLN A 146 9.56 18.59 -0.52
C GLN A 146 9.37 17.11 -0.86
N VAL A 147 9.82 16.67 -2.03
CA VAL A 147 9.72 15.28 -2.49
C VAL A 147 11.06 14.57 -2.42
N THR A 148 12.13 15.20 -2.89
CA THR A 148 13.49 14.64 -2.85
C THR A 148 14.51 15.79 -2.84
N ARG A 149 15.64 15.58 -2.16
CA ARG A 149 16.83 16.44 -2.24
C ARG A 149 17.87 15.94 -3.23
N ASP A 150 17.71 14.71 -3.72
CA ASP A 150 18.63 14.16 -4.70
C ASP A 150 18.41 14.84 -6.06
N GLY A 151 19.45 15.51 -6.56
CA GLY A 151 19.37 16.28 -7.79
C GLY A 151 19.04 15.41 -9.01
N TYR A 152 19.56 14.17 -9.04
CA TYR A 152 19.29 13.24 -10.13
C TYR A 152 17.82 12.80 -10.13
N SER A 153 17.30 12.36 -8.98
CA SER A 153 15.90 12.01 -8.79
C SER A 153 14.97 13.19 -9.09
N CYS A 154 15.34 14.40 -8.66
CA CYS A 154 14.56 15.61 -8.93
C CYS A 154 14.38 15.85 -10.43
N VAL A 155 15.44 15.71 -11.23
CA VAL A 155 15.36 15.84 -12.70
C VAL A 155 14.43 14.79 -13.30
N GLN A 156 14.52 13.53 -12.86
CA GLN A 156 13.65 12.46 -13.36
C GLN A 156 12.17 12.71 -13.02
N LEU A 157 11.90 13.23 -11.83
CA LEU A 157 10.54 13.52 -11.35
C LEU A 157 9.92 14.74 -12.03
N GLN A 158 10.72 15.72 -12.47
CA GLN A 158 10.21 16.88 -13.21
C GLN A 158 9.66 16.52 -14.59
N ASP A 159 10.17 15.44 -15.21
CA ASP A 159 9.81 15.02 -16.56
C ASP A 159 8.64 14.02 -16.62
N VAL A 160 7.98 13.74 -15.49
CA VAL A 160 6.90 12.74 -15.41
C VAL A 160 5.79 13.00 -16.43
N ALA A 161 5.36 14.25 -16.62
CA ALA A 161 4.29 14.58 -17.57
C ALA A 161 4.63 14.16 -19.02
N ASN A 162 5.84 14.48 -19.47
CA ASN A 162 6.30 14.12 -20.80
C ASN A 162 6.46 12.61 -20.94
N ARG A 163 7.05 11.96 -19.93
CA ARG A 163 7.21 10.50 -19.91
C ARG A 163 5.87 9.77 -20.01
N LEU A 164 4.85 10.21 -19.29
CA LEU A 164 3.51 9.60 -19.36
C LEU A 164 2.87 9.83 -20.74
N THR A 165 3.01 11.03 -21.30
CA THR A 165 2.48 11.36 -22.62
C THR A 165 3.13 10.55 -23.74
N CYS A 166 4.46 10.45 -23.75
CA CYS A 166 5.19 9.65 -24.73
C CYS A 166 4.85 8.16 -24.60
N GLN A 167 4.86 7.61 -23.38
CA GLN A 167 4.50 6.21 -23.15
C GLN A 167 3.07 5.90 -23.61
N HIS A 168 2.10 6.77 -23.30
CA HIS A 168 0.73 6.58 -23.74
C HIS A 168 0.57 6.69 -25.26
N ALA A 169 1.30 7.59 -25.92
CA ALA A 169 1.30 7.71 -27.38
C ALA A 169 1.91 6.47 -28.05
N ASP A 170 2.97 5.90 -27.48
CA ASP A 170 3.67 4.73 -28.01
C ASP A 170 2.90 3.42 -27.73
N ASN A 171 2.39 3.25 -26.51
CA ASN A 171 1.64 2.08 -26.07
C ASN A 171 0.65 2.43 -24.94
N PRO A 172 -0.62 2.73 -25.26
CA PRO A 172 -1.62 3.12 -24.26
C PRO A 172 -2.00 1.98 -23.29
N GLU A 173 -1.69 0.72 -23.60
CA GLU A 173 -1.99 -0.42 -22.73
C GLU A 173 -0.92 -0.66 -21.64
N SER A 174 0.22 0.03 -21.71
CA SER A 174 1.34 -0.13 -20.77
C SER A 174 2.01 1.21 -20.50
N VAL A 175 1.50 1.94 -19.51
CA VAL A 175 2.06 3.21 -19.04
C VAL A 175 2.61 3.02 -17.63
N ASP A 176 3.92 3.12 -17.51
CA ASP A 176 4.64 2.83 -16.28
C ASP A 176 5.12 4.14 -15.62
N LEU A 177 4.78 4.30 -14.35
CA LEU A 177 5.34 5.33 -13.49
C LEU A 177 6.26 4.71 -12.44
N ASP A 178 7.55 4.87 -12.66
CA ASP A 178 8.58 4.42 -11.73
C ASP A 178 9.08 5.61 -10.90
N LEU A 179 8.78 5.58 -9.60
CA LEU A 179 9.28 6.50 -8.58
C LEU A 179 10.19 5.78 -7.57
N SER A 180 10.78 4.65 -7.97
CA SER A 180 11.63 3.84 -7.10
C SER A 180 12.95 4.54 -6.79
N ASN A 181 13.49 4.31 -5.59
CA ASN A 181 14.80 4.77 -5.15
C ASN A 181 15.04 6.28 -5.38
N CYS A 182 13.99 7.09 -5.27
CA CYS A 182 14.05 8.53 -5.50
C CYS A 182 14.57 9.31 -4.27
N TYR A 183 15.13 8.61 -3.27
CA TYR A 183 15.63 9.17 -2.01
C TYR A 183 14.65 10.17 -1.39
N MET A 184 13.39 9.74 -1.29
CA MET A 184 12.31 10.63 -0.96
C MET A 184 12.40 11.19 0.46
N GLU A 185 12.10 12.48 0.60
CA GLU A 185 12.09 13.20 1.86
C GLU A 185 10.89 12.78 2.73
N ARG A 186 10.95 13.08 4.03
CA ARG A 186 9.87 12.77 4.98
C ARG A 186 8.52 13.40 4.58
N THR A 187 8.55 14.51 3.85
CA THR A 187 7.37 15.22 3.35
C THR A 187 6.81 14.64 2.04
N ALA A 188 7.55 13.77 1.35
CA ALA A 188 7.18 13.28 0.03
C ALA A 188 5.81 12.58 -0.01
N PRO A 189 5.42 11.74 0.97
CA PRO A 189 4.11 11.08 0.94
C PRO A 189 2.93 12.07 0.90
N TYR A 190 3.05 13.22 1.57
CA TYR A 190 2.00 14.23 1.59
C TYR A 190 1.84 14.91 0.23
N VAL A 191 2.95 15.16 -0.46
CA VAL A 191 2.95 15.72 -1.82
C VAL A 191 2.46 14.67 -2.82
N LEU A 192 2.95 13.44 -2.74
CA LEU A 192 2.53 12.34 -3.61
C LEU A 192 1.04 12.03 -3.47
N GLY A 193 0.50 12.09 -2.25
CA GLY A 193 -0.92 11.87 -2.00
C GLY A 193 -1.77 12.84 -2.81
N ARG A 194 -1.44 14.14 -2.77
CA ARG A 194 -2.10 15.19 -3.55
C ARG A 194 -1.83 15.08 -5.05
N PHE A 195 -0.63 14.68 -5.43
CA PHE A 195 -0.25 14.46 -6.82
C PHE A 195 -1.13 13.39 -7.47
N PHE A 196 -1.21 12.19 -6.87
CA PHE A 196 -2.03 11.09 -7.40
C PHE A 196 -3.53 11.35 -7.29
N ALA A 197 -3.94 12.05 -6.23
CA ALA A 197 -5.31 12.51 -6.01
C ALA A 197 -5.78 13.53 -7.06
N SER A 198 -4.87 14.29 -7.68
CA SER A 198 -5.24 15.40 -8.57
C SER A 198 -6.17 14.95 -9.70
N THR A 199 -7.30 15.64 -9.82
CA THR A 199 -8.26 15.49 -10.93
C THR A 199 -7.86 16.31 -12.16
N GLN A 200 -6.89 17.21 -12.03
CA GLN A 200 -6.41 18.07 -13.11
C GLN A 200 -5.34 17.41 -13.98
N LEU A 201 -4.54 16.49 -13.40
CA LEU A 201 -3.48 15.77 -14.10
C LEU A 201 -4.05 14.53 -14.81
N LYS A 202 -4.64 14.74 -15.97
CA LYS A 202 -5.31 13.69 -16.75
C LYS A 202 -4.36 12.53 -17.12
N GLU A 203 -3.08 12.82 -17.29
CA GLU A 203 -2.05 11.84 -17.66
C GLU A 203 -1.87 10.77 -16.57
N LEU A 204 -2.16 11.08 -15.30
CA LEU A 204 -2.08 10.10 -14.22
C LEU A 204 -3.12 8.98 -14.38
N ARG A 205 -4.25 9.26 -15.04
CA ARG A 205 -5.31 8.26 -15.27
C ARG A 205 -4.89 7.16 -16.25
N TRP A 206 -3.80 7.37 -16.99
CA TRP A 206 -3.26 6.39 -17.93
C TRP A 206 -2.38 5.33 -17.27
N ILE A 207 -1.90 5.58 -16.04
CA ILE A 207 -0.92 4.73 -15.38
C ILE A 207 -1.49 3.32 -15.17
N THR A 208 -0.79 2.33 -15.72
CA THR A 208 -1.09 0.90 -15.55
C THR A 208 -0.17 0.21 -14.55
N SER A 209 1.02 0.77 -14.32
CA SER A 209 2.00 0.25 -13.36
C SER A 209 2.60 1.39 -12.54
N LEU A 210 2.61 1.23 -11.21
CA LEU A 210 3.20 2.19 -10.28
C LEU A 210 4.23 1.49 -9.41
N ARG A 211 5.46 2.01 -9.43
CA ARG A 211 6.56 1.53 -8.58
C ARG A 211 6.98 2.60 -7.58
N LEU A 212 6.98 2.23 -6.30
CA LEU A 212 7.42 3.05 -5.18
C LEU A 212 8.60 2.39 -4.44
N ASP A 213 9.30 1.46 -5.10
CA ASP A 213 10.29 0.59 -4.46
C ASP A 213 11.41 1.41 -3.79
N GLY A 214 11.89 0.98 -2.62
CA GLY A 214 13.05 1.62 -1.97
C GLY A 214 12.77 2.98 -1.33
N ASN A 215 11.50 3.41 -1.22
CA ASN A 215 11.13 4.64 -0.51
C ASN A 215 10.60 4.32 0.90
N TYR A 216 11.35 4.69 1.94
CA TYR A 216 11.08 4.32 3.33
C TYR A 216 10.13 5.29 4.03
N PHE A 217 8.85 5.28 3.65
CA PHE A 217 7.85 6.15 4.25
C PHE A 217 7.55 5.75 5.69
N THR A 218 7.38 6.76 6.56
CA THR A 218 6.80 6.53 7.89
C THR A 218 5.32 6.17 7.76
N ASP A 219 4.79 5.33 8.66
CA ASP A 219 3.36 4.96 8.70
C ASP A 219 2.42 6.17 8.62
N ASP A 220 2.69 7.25 9.36
CA ASP A 220 1.85 8.46 9.31
C ASP A 220 1.83 9.11 7.91
N GLY A 221 3.01 9.19 7.28
CA GLY A 221 3.15 9.74 5.94
C GLY A 221 2.48 8.86 4.89
N PHE A 222 2.74 7.55 4.94
CA PHE A 222 2.16 6.59 4.02
C PHE A 222 0.63 6.50 4.18
N GLY A 223 0.16 6.46 5.43
CA GLY A 223 -1.25 6.51 5.76
C GLY A 223 -1.92 7.79 5.29
N THR A 224 -1.30 8.95 5.48
CA THR A 224 -1.83 10.23 4.97
C THR A 224 -1.90 10.26 3.45
N MET A 225 -0.88 9.71 2.77
CA MET A 225 -0.88 9.58 1.31
C MET A 225 -2.08 8.75 0.84
N LEU A 226 -2.25 7.54 1.38
CA LEU A 226 -3.35 6.64 1.05
C LEU A 226 -4.72 7.22 1.41
N ALA A 227 -4.84 7.90 2.56
CA ALA A 227 -6.06 8.56 2.98
C ALA A 227 -6.47 9.70 2.05
N THR A 228 -5.51 10.53 1.64
CA THR A 228 -5.73 11.63 0.68
C THR A 228 -6.19 11.08 -0.66
N MET A 229 -5.49 10.07 -1.18
CA MET A 229 -5.84 9.40 -2.42
C MET A 229 -7.22 8.74 -2.33
N SER A 230 -7.54 8.09 -1.22
CA SER A 230 -8.81 7.40 -1.01
C SER A 230 -10.00 8.35 -0.89
N ALA A 231 -9.81 9.53 -0.27
CA ALA A 231 -10.87 10.51 -0.15
C ALA A 231 -11.35 10.97 -1.54
N GLU A 232 -10.41 11.34 -2.41
CA GLU A 232 -10.73 11.70 -3.80
C GLU A 232 -11.27 10.49 -4.58
N ASN A 233 -10.73 9.28 -4.35
CA ASN A 233 -11.18 8.07 -5.05
C ASN A 233 -12.64 7.69 -4.74
N GLU A 234 -13.16 8.04 -3.57
CA GLU A 234 -14.57 7.83 -3.23
C GLU A 234 -15.51 8.76 -4.03
N GLU A 235 -15.02 9.90 -4.50
CA GLU A 235 -15.77 10.83 -5.36
C GLU A 235 -15.59 10.50 -6.85
N GLN A 236 -14.34 10.29 -7.27
CA GLN A 236 -13.96 9.96 -8.64
C GLN A 236 -12.73 9.06 -8.64
N THR A 237 -12.81 7.91 -9.34
CA THR A 237 -11.68 6.98 -9.42
C THR A 237 -10.40 7.65 -9.97
N ILE A 238 -9.35 7.70 -9.16
CA ILE A 238 -8.13 8.47 -9.46
C ILE A 238 -7.08 7.69 -10.25
N LEU A 239 -7.03 6.36 -10.16
CA LEU A 239 -6.08 5.55 -10.92
C LEU A 239 -6.82 4.33 -11.50
N PRO A 240 -7.76 4.55 -12.44
CA PRO A 240 -8.70 3.53 -12.88
C PRO A 240 -8.03 2.37 -13.65
N LEU A 241 -6.89 2.64 -14.29
CA LEU A 241 -6.17 1.66 -15.09
C LEU A 241 -5.02 0.96 -14.36
N LEU A 242 -4.77 1.30 -13.08
CA LEU A 242 -3.63 0.76 -12.35
C LEU A 242 -3.84 -0.74 -12.10
N ARG A 243 -3.02 -1.55 -12.77
CA ARG A 243 -3.03 -3.01 -12.71
C ARG A 243 -1.91 -3.57 -11.86
N GLN A 244 -0.81 -2.84 -11.69
CA GLN A 244 0.40 -3.31 -11.03
C GLN A 244 0.89 -2.29 -10.01
N LEU A 245 1.04 -2.71 -8.75
CA LEU A 245 1.58 -1.88 -7.67
C LEU A 245 2.79 -2.57 -7.05
N TYR A 246 3.90 -1.86 -7.03
CA TYR A 246 5.16 -2.31 -6.45
C TYR A 246 5.53 -1.38 -5.29
N VAL A 247 5.60 -1.95 -4.09
CA VAL A 247 5.99 -1.28 -2.84
C VAL A 247 7.10 -2.10 -2.17
N ASN A 248 8.10 -2.47 -2.97
CA ASN A 248 9.16 -3.36 -2.54
C ASN A 248 10.22 -2.60 -1.74
N ASN A 249 10.85 -3.27 -0.77
CA ASN A 249 11.95 -2.68 -0.01
C ASN A 249 11.61 -1.29 0.58
N MET A 250 10.39 -1.11 1.07
CA MET A 250 9.92 0.14 1.69
C MET A 250 10.00 0.10 3.22
N ASN A 251 10.60 -0.95 3.79
CA ASN A 251 10.62 -1.24 5.23
C ASN A 251 9.21 -1.36 5.82
N LEU A 252 8.31 -2.04 5.10
CA LEU A 252 6.95 -2.31 5.57
C LEU A 252 6.97 -3.34 6.71
N ASP A 253 6.17 -3.08 7.73
CA ASP A 253 5.89 -4.01 8.83
C ASP A 253 4.42 -4.46 8.84
N CYS A 254 4.01 -5.17 9.89
CA CYS A 254 2.63 -5.65 10.03
C CYS A 254 1.60 -4.51 10.15
N SER A 255 1.95 -3.36 10.73
CA SER A 255 1.09 -2.17 10.79
C SER A 255 0.95 -1.55 9.40
N SER A 256 2.07 -1.33 8.70
CA SER A 256 2.08 -0.72 7.37
C SER A 256 1.27 -1.52 6.36
N VAL A 257 1.42 -2.85 6.35
CA VAL A 257 0.68 -3.72 5.41
C VAL A 257 -0.81 -3.78 5.73
N THR A 258 -1.19 -3.78 7.02
CA THR A 258 -2.59 -3.74 7.43
C THR A 258 -3.24 -2.43 6.97
N GLY A 259 -2.50 -1.32 7.11
CA GLY A 259 -2.87 -0.01 6.58
C GLY A 259 -3.09 0.00 5.07
N LEU A 260 -2.09 -0.44 4.31
CA LEU A 260 -2.15 -0.52 2.85
C LEU A 260 -3.35 -1.36 2.38
N LEU A 261 -3.50 -2.58 2.91
CA LEU A 261 -4.55 -3.50 2.49
C LEU A 261 -5.96 -2.99 2.82
N ALA A 262 -6.13 -2.15 3.84
CA ALA A 262 -7.43 -1.56 4.11
C ALA A 262 -7.90 -0.63 2.99
N TYR A 263 -6.98 0.02 2.27
CA TYR A 263 -7.28 0.86 1.11
C TYR A 263 -7.40 0.06 -0.19
N LEU A 264 -6.57 -0.98 -0.37
CA LEU A 264 -6.63 -1.82 -1.56
C LEU A 264 -7.85 -2.74 -1.56
N PHE A 265 -8.19 -3.33 -0.42
CA PHE A 265 -9.29 -4.28 -0.25
C PHE A 265 -10.16 -3.90 0.96
N PRO A 266 -11.04 -2.90 0.83
CA PRO A 266 -11.85 -2.43 1.95
C PRO A 266 -12.75 -3.52 2.55
N VAL A 267 -12.62 -3.72 3.86
CA VAL A 267 -13.39 -4.73 4.61
C VAL A 267 -14.73 -4.16 5.06
N ASN A 268 -15.82 -4.84 4.73
CA ASN A 268 -17.15 -4.57 5.26
C ASN A 268 -17.26 -5.09 6.70
N ARG A 269 -16.78 -4.28 7.65
CA ARG A 269 -16.76 -4.65 9.08
C ARG A 269 -18.15 -4.97 9.63
N ARG A 270 -19.19 -4.29 9.15
CA ARG A 270 -20.57 -4.58 9.59
C ARG A 270 -20.98 -6.00 9.21
N ALA A 271 -20.71 -6.40 7.98
CA ALA A 271 -20.96 -7.77 7.52
C ALA A 271 -20.07 -8.78 8.28
N MET A 272 -18.79 -8.47 8.47
CA MET A 272 -17.85 -9.31 9.24
C MET A 272 -18.30 -9.54 10.69
N HIS A 273 -18.88 -8.53 11.35
CA HIS A 273 -19.43 -8.66 12.71
C HIS A 273 -20.76 -9.40 12.76
N SER A 274 -21.49 -9.49 11.65
CA SER A 274 -22.77 -10.20 11.57
C SER A 274 -22.64 -11.71 11.33
N LEU A 275 -21.41 -12.19 11.07
CA LEU A 275 -21.17 -13.62 10.89
C LEU A 275 -21.47 -14.41 12.17
N PRO A 276 -22.07 -15.61 12.06
CA PRO A 276 -22.27 -16.49 13.21
C PRO A 276 -20.96 -16.77 13.96
N SER A 277 -21.03 -16.90 15.29
CA SER A 277 -19.86 -17.08 16.17
C SER A 277 -19.01 -18.31 15.79
N ASP A 278 -19.65 -19.39 15.36
CA ASP A 278 -18.99 -20.65 14.98
C ASP A 278 -18.37 -20.60 13.57
N SER A 279 -18.67 -19.54 12.80
CA SER A 279 -18.15 -19.29 11.45
C SER A 279 -17.15 -18.12 11.43
N THR A 280 -16.43 -17.96 12.54
CA THR A 280 -15.42 -16.91 12.63
C THR A 280 -14.28 -17.21 11.66
N LEU A 281 -14.24 -16.46 10.56
CA LEU A 281 -13.13 -16.46 9.60
C LEU A 281 -11.89 -15.89 10.31
N CYS A 282 -10.99 -16.78 10.73
CA CYS A 282 -9.80 -16.45 11.49
C CYS A 282 -8.56 -17.15 10.94
N ILE A 283 -7.42 -16.51 11.17
CA ILE A 283 -6.07 -17.06 10.99
C ILE A 283 -5.31 -16.83 12.28
N ALA A 284 -4.60 -17.84 12.78
CA ALA A 284 -3.91 -17.83 14.06
C ALA A 284 -4.82 -17.33 15.20
N GLY A 285 -6.08 -17.79 15.22
CA GLY A 285 -7.07 -17.45 16.25
C GLY A 285 -7.62 -16.02 16.24
N GLY A 286 -7.28 -15.19 15.24
CA GLY A 286 -7.73 -13.81 15.13
C GLY A 286 -8.38 -13.47 13.79
N ARG A 287 -9.18 -12.38 13.77
CA ARG A 287 -9.83 -11.83 12.55
C ARG A 287 -8.95 -10.76 11.92
N ALA A 288 -9.32 -10.26 10.74
CA ALA A 288 -8.68 -9.11 10.12
C ALA A 288 -8.65 -7.91 11.08
N ASP A 289 -7.44 -7.39 11.32
CA ASP A 289 -7.25 -6.28 12.23
C ASP A 289 -7.76 -4.96 11.63
N ARG A 290 -8.10 -4.04 12.53
CA ARG A 290 -8.34 -2.66 12.16
C ARG A 290 -6.97 -1.98 12.00
N PRO A 291 -6.71 -1.26 10.90
CA PRO A 291 -5.51 -0.45 10.78
C PRO A 291 -5.39 0.56 11.92
N SER A 292 -4.15 0.90 12.24
CA SER A 292 -3.82 1.92 13.24
C SER A 292 -4.36 3.30 12.85
N GLU A 293 -4.37 4.22 13.81
CA GLU A 293 -4.84 5.59 13.58
C GLU A 293 -3.97 6.35 12.56
N ALA A 294 -2.71 5.95 12.38
CA ALA A 294 -1.81 6.48 11.34
C ALA A 294 -2.41 6.32 9.93
N PHE A 295 -3.17 5.24 9.70
CA PHE A 295 -3.81 4.98 8.41
C PHE A 295 -5.24 5.46 8.35
N ILE A 296 -6.03 5.36 9.43
CA ILE A 296 -7.45 5.76 9.39
C ILE A 296 -7.75 6.79 10.49
N ALA A 297 -7.07 7.93 10.43
CA ALA A 297 -7.26 9.05 11.35
C ALA A 297 -8.69 9.62 11.18
N GLY A 298 -9.46 9.66 12.27
CA GLY A 298 -10.78 10.31 12.32
C GLY A 298 -11.92 9.61 11.55
N ASN A 299 -11.63 8.84 10.50
CA ASN A 299 -12.65 8.06 9.78
C ASN A 299 -12.93 6.74 10.53
N LYS A 300 -13.93 6.75 11.42
CA LYS A 300 -14.32 5.55 12.16
C LYS A 300 -14.69 4.36 11.27
N HIS A 301 -15.07 4.58 10.02
CA HIS A 301 -15.58 3.56 9.11
C HIS A 301 -14.54 2.99 8.15
N GLY A 302 -13.43 3.69 7.89
CA GLY A 302 -12.45 3.30 6.87
C GLY A 302 -12.96 3.55 5.44
N PRO A 303 -12.14 3.24 4.42
CA PRO A 303 -12.55 3.35 3.02
C PRO A 303 -13.66 2.34 2.69
N ARG A 304 -14.48 2.65 1.68
CA ARG A 304 -15.53 1.73 1.20
C ARG A 304 -15.31 1.22 -0.22
N VAL A 305 -14.56 1.96 -1.02
CA VAL A 305 -14.25 1.64 -2.42
C VAL A 305 -12.76 1.30 -2.52
N PRO A 306 -12.37 0.24 -3.24
CA PRO A 306 -10.97 -0.09 -3.43
C PRO A 306 -10.25 1.07 -4.11
N LEU A 307 -9.07 1.41 -3.58
CA LEU A 307 -8.27 2.52 -4.10
C LEU A 307 -7.87 2.29 -5.57
N PHE A 308 -7.60 1.03 -5.92
CA PHE A 308 -7.21 0.60 -7.27
C PHE A 308 -8.10 -0.58 -7.70
N PRO A 309 -9.28 -0.32 -8.28
CA PRO A 309 -10.25 -1.38 -8.61
C PRO A 309 -9.74 -2.38 -9.68
N SER A 310 -8.79 -1.97 -10.52
CA SER A 310 -8.20 -2.79 -11.58
C SER A 310 -6.93 -3.55 -11.15
N LEU A 311 -6.57 -3.50 -9.87
CA LEU A 311 -5.31 -4.07 -9.37
C LEU A 311 -5.26 -5.58 -9.57
N SER A 312 -4.24 -6.04 -10.28
CA SER A 312 -4.02 -7.47 -10.62
C SER A 312 -2.70 -8.01 -10.06
N VAL A 313 -1.71 -7.15 -9.83
CA VAL A 313 -0.40 -7.51 -9.28
C VAL A 313 -0.09 -6.60 -8.11
N LEU A 314 0.17 -7.20 -6.95
CA LEU A 314 0.68 -6.51 -5.75
C LEU A 314 2.03 -7.14 -5.38
N SER A 315 3.09 -6.35 -5.44
CA SER A 315 4.42 -6.78 -5.03
C SER A 315 4.82 -6.05 -3.75
N LEU A 316 4.98 -6.84 -2.67
CA LEU A 316 5.42 -6.42 -1.34
C LEU A 316 6.82 -6.99 -1.02
N SER A 317 7.56 -7.42 -2.04
CA SER A 317 8.83 -8.14 -1.88
C SER A 317 9.89 -7.29 -1.20
N ASP A 318 10.92 -7.94 -0.65
CA ASP A 318 12.03 -7.29 0.05
C ASP A 318 11.61 -6.45 1.27
N ASN A 319 10.49 -6.78 1.91
CA ASN A 319 10.07 -6.18 3.17
C ASN A 319 10.21 -7.19 4.33
N PRO A 320 11.42 -7.44 4.86
CA PRO A 320 11.64 -8.43 5.92
C PRO A 320 10.94 -8.09 7.24
N GLY A 321 10.56 -6.82 7.44
CA GLY A 321 9.78 -6.37 8.59
C GLY A 321 8.36 -6.94 8.64
N LEU A 322 7.85 -7.49 7.53
CA LEU A 322 6.55 -8.18 7.52
C LEU A 322 6.58 -9.40 8.42
N GLY A 323 7.54 -10.31 8.21
CA GLY A 323 7.65 -11.55 8.97
C GLY A 323 6.34 -12.36 9.00
N THR A 324 6.25 -13.29 9.96
CA THR A 324 5.07 -14.15 10.11
C THR A 324 3.82 -13.36 10.52
N ASP A 325 3.98 -12.31 11.35
CA ASP A 325 2.85 -11.47 11.78
C ASP A 325 2.23 -10.70 10.62
N GLY A 326 3.05 -10.12 9.74
CA GLY A 326 2.60 -9.45 8.52
C GLY A 326 1.90 -10.41 7.56
N LEU A 327 2.42 -11.64 7.39
CA LEU A 327 1.73 -12.68 6.63
C LEU A 327 0.35 -13.00 7.21
N ILE A 328 0.26 -13.19 8.53
CA ILE A 328 -1.02 -13.44 9.20
C ILE A 328 -2.01 -12.31 8.90
N GLN A 329 -1.58 -11.05 8.95
CA GLN A 329 -2.47 -9.92 8.61
C GLN A 329 -2.90 -9.91 7.15
N ILE A 330 -1.99 -10.21 6.21
CA ILE A 330 -2.33 -10.32 4.79
C ILE A 330 -3.41 -11.40 4.59
N LEU A 331 -3.21 -12.59 5.15
CA LEU A 331 -4.14 -13.71 5.00
C LEU A 331 -5.49 -13.43 5.69
N ARG A 332 -5.47 -12.80 6.87
CA ARG A 332 -6.69 -12.37 7.57
C ARG A 332 -7.47 -11.35 6.73
N ASN A 333 -6.79 -10.36 6.17
CA ASN A 333 -7.41 -9.36 5.31
C ASN A 333 -8.04 -10.03 4.09
N PHE A 334 -7.31 -10.91 3.39
CA PHE A 334 -7.82 -11.62 2.23
C PHE A 334 -9.00 -12.55 2.52
N LEU A 335 -9.06 -13.12 3.72
CA LEU A 335 -10.18 -13.96 4.15
C LEU A 335 -11.41 -13.14 4.60
N ALA A 336 -11.25 -11.84 4.82
CA ALA A 336 -12.32 -11.00 5.39
C ALA A 336 -13.51 -10.86 4.44
N VAL A 337 -14.60 -10.28 4.97
CA VAL A 337 -15.76 -9.92 4.16
C VAL A 337 -15.53 -8.54 3.54
N HIS A 338 -15.34 -8.48 2.23
CA HIS A 338 -15.15 -7.22 1.50
C HIS A 338 -16.47 -6.67 0.95
N TYR A 339 -16.49 -5.38 0.58
CA TYR A 339 -17.67 -4.76 -0.03
C TYR A 339 -17.97 -5.29 -1.43
N GLU A 340 -16.92 -5.61 -2.18
CA GLU A 340 -17.02 -6.00 -3.59
C GLU A 340 -16.09 -7.20 -3.87
N PRO A 341 -16.43 -8.07 -4.84
CA PRO A 341 -15.52 -9.10 -5.32
C PRO A 341 -14.23 -8.48 -5.86
N SER A 342 -13.09 -9.04 -5.50
CA SER A 342 -11.77 -8.60 -5.98
C SER A 342 -10.98 -9.79 -6.51
N SER A 343 -10.41 -9.65 -7.70
CA SER A 343 -9.53 -10.65 -8.29
C SER A 343 -8.10 -10.11 -8.35
N ILE A 344 -7.17 -10.76 -7.66
CA ILE A 344 -5.75 -10.44 -7.77
C ILE A 344 -5.04 -11.63 -8.40
N SER A 345 -4.27 -11.39 -9.46
CA SER A 345 -3.56 -12.43 -10.19
C SER A 345 -2.30 -12.86 -9.45
N VAL A 346 -1.53 -11.89 -8.95
CA VAL A 346 -0.25 -12.17 -8.29
C VAL A 346 -0.11 -11.33 -7.03
N VAL A 347 0.24 -12.00 -5.93
CA VAL A 347 0.74 -11.36 -4.71
C VAL A 347 2.17 -11.86 -4.50
N ASP A 348 3.14 -10.97 -4.67
CA ASP A 348 4.55 -11.29 -4.49
C ASP A 348 5.01 -10.87 -3.10
N LEU A 349 5.37 -11.87 -2.29
CA LEU A 349 5.86 -11.78 -0.92
C LEU A 349 7.27 -12.39 -0.81
N SER A 350 8.06 -12.27 -1.88
CA SER A 350 9.44 -12.73 -1.90
C SER A 350 10.30 -11.97 -0.89
N ARG A 351 11.17 -12.68 -0.15
CA ARG A 351 12.14 -12.08 0.80
C ARG A 351 11.50 -11.18 1.88
N CYS A 352 10.30 -11.55 2.33
CA CYS A 352 9.54 -10.84 3.36
C CYS A 352 9.79 -11.33 4.80
N GLY A 353 10.81 -12.17 5.01
CA GLY A 353 11.20 -12.65 6.34
C GLY A 353 10.30 -13.75 6.91
N PHE A 354 9.59 -14.49 6.05
CA PHE A 354 8.70 -15.58 6.50
C PHE A 354 9.49 -16.80 6.95
N ASP A 355 9.10 -17.35 8.10
CA ASP A 355 9.71 -18.53 8.70
C ASP A 355 8.94 -19.83 8.37
N LYS A 356 9.29 -20.93 9.04
CA LYS A 356 8.61 -22.23 8.87
C LYS A 356 7.18 -22.24 9.42
N ALA A 357 6.86 -21.43 10.42
CA ALA A 357 5.53 -21.39 11.02
C ALA A 357 4.50 -20.79 10.05
N SER A 358 4.94 -19.97 9.11
CA SER A 358 4.14 -19.38 8.03
C SER A 358 3.36 -20.41 7.19
N ALA A 359 3.86 -21.65 7.07
CA ALA A 359 3.16 -22.74 6.39
C ALA A 359 1.79 -23.06 7.02
N GLY A 360 1.70 -23.03 8.35
CA GLY A 360 0.46 -23.31 9.07
C GLY A 360 -0.62 -22.25 8.81
N SER A 361 -0.22 -20.98 8.67
CA SER A 361 -1.14 -19.89 8.35
C SER A 361 -1.72 -20.02 6.94
N PHE A 362 -0.94 -20.47 5.96
CA PHE A 362 -1.46 -20.78 4.62
C PHE A 362 -2.43 -21.96 4.63
N GLN A 363 -2.12 -23.04 5.36
CA GLN A 363 -3.04 -24.17 5.53
C GLN A 363 -4.38 -23.73 6.14
N GLU A 364 -4.33 -22.89 7.18
CA GLU A 364 -5.53 -22.33 7.80
C GLU A 364 -6.31 -21.46 6.81
N TYR A 365 -5.63 -20.58 6.06
CA TYR A 365 -6.25 -19.74 5.03
C TYR A 365 -7.00 -20.57 4.00
N PHE A 366 -6.39 -21.60 3.42
CA PHE A 366 -7.06 -22.45 2.44
C PHE A 366 -8.21 -23.26 3.04
N GLY A 367 -8.08 -23.70 4.30
CA GLY A 367 -9.15 -24.39 5.02
C GLY A 367 -10.36 -23.50 5.35
N GLN A 368 -10.14 -22.19 5.51
CA GLN A 368 -11.21 -21.22 5.77
C GLN A 368 -11.80 -20.62 4.50
N LEU A 369 -11.04 -20.61 3.39
CA LEU A 369 -11.46 -20.01 2.13
C LEU A 369 -12.73 -20.67 1.56
N SER A 370 -12.84 -22.00 1.67
CA SER A 370 -14.04 -22.74 1.27
C SER A 370 -15.26 -22.28 2.06
N LYS A 371 -15.13 -22.16 3.39
CA LYS A 371 -16.21 -21.69 4.27
C LYS A 371 -16.62 -20.26 3.95
N ALA A 372 -15.66 -19.36 3.73
CA ALA A 372 -15.95 -17.97 3.34
C ALA A 372 -16.77 -17.91 2.04
N THR A 373 -16.43 -18.76 1.07
CA THR A 373 -17.14 -18.87 -0.22
C THR A 373 -18.55 -19.45 -0.04
N GLU A 374 -18.70 -20.51 0.75
CA GLU A 374 -20.01 -21.12 1.07
C GLU A 374 -20.96 -20.16 1.79
N MET A 375 -20.40 -19.27 2.61
CA MET A 375 -21.14 -18.22 3.31
C MET A 375 -21.54 -17.04 2.40
N GLY A 376 -21.20 -17.08 1.11
CA GLY A 376 -21.47 -16.02 0.16
C GLY A 376 -20.68 -14.74 0.45
N CYS A 377 -19.54 -14.85 1.13
CA CYS A 377 -18.63 -13.73 1.34
C CYS A 377 -17.81 -13.47 0.06
N TYR A 378 -17.19 -12.30 -0.01
CA TYR A 378 -16.29 -11.92 -1.09
C TYR A 378 -14.83 -11.87 -0.60
N PRO A 379 -14.18 -13.01 -0.30
CA PRO A 379 -12.76 -13.01 0.05
C PRO A 379 -11.91 -12.57 -1.16
N VAL A 380 -10.74 -12.01 -0.89
CA VAL A 380 -9.72 -11.77 -1.91
C VAL A 380 -8.94 -13.07 -2.10
N VAL A 381 -8.95 -13.60 -3.31
CA VAL A 381 -8.26 -14.86 -3.64
C VAL A 381 -7.19 -14.60 -4.69
N PRO A 382 -5.91 -14.59 -4.30
CA PRO A 382 -4.83 -14.51 -5.27
C PRO A 382 -4.77 -15.75 -6.14
N ALA A 383 -4.66 -15.58 -7.46
CA ALA A 383 -4.38 -16.71 -8.35
C ALA A 383 -2.98 -17.29 -8.10
N ARG A 384 -2.03 -16.46 -7.65
CA ARG A 384 -0.66 -16.87 -7.32
C ARG A 384 -0.08 -16.09 -6.14
N PHE A 385 0.55 -16.81 -5.21
CA PHE A 385 1.51 -16.26 -4.26
C PHE A 385 2.94 -16.58 -4.71
N VAL A 386 3.83 -15.58 -4.70
CA VAL A 386 5.27 -15.77 -4.90
C VAL A 386 5.97 -15.55 -3.57
N LEU A 387 6.75 -16.53 -3.11
CA LEU A 387 7.30 -16.60 -1.75
C LEU A 387 8.84 -16.76 -1.77
N SER A 388 9.47 -16.42 -2.89
CA SER A 388 10.88 -16.74 -3.14
C SER A 388 11.84 -16.03 -2.20
N GLY A 389 12.86 -16.75 -1.74
CA GLY A 389 13.91 -16.18 -0.90
C GLY A 389 13.55 -15.89 0.56
N ASN A 390 12.41 -16.39 1.07
CA ASN A 390 12.12 -16.40 2.50
C ASN A 390 12.97 -17.47 3.22
N GLN A 391 13.92 -17.05 4.07
CA GLN A 391 14.93 -17.93 4.68
C GLN A 391 14.29 -18.94 5.64
N HIS A 392 14.68 -20.22 5.49
CA HIS A 392 14.11 -21.43 6.12
C HIS A 392 12.92 -22.10 5.42
N GLY A 393 12.36 -21.48 4.37
CA GLY A 393 11.50 -22.12 3.37
C GLY A 393 10.21 -22.74 3.92
N ILE A 394 9.09 -22.38 3.32
CA ILE A 394 7.91 -23.23 3.32
C ILE A 394 8.33 -24.54 2.62
N SER A 395 8.72 -25.56 3.40
CA SER A 395 9.62 -26.61 2.90
C SER A 395 8.90 -27.66 2.05
N ASP A 396 7.56 -27.62 2.00
CA ASP A 396 6.77 -28.57 1.23
C ASP A 396 5.44 -27.95 0.77
N LEU A 397 5.41 -27.47 -0.48
CA LEU A 397 4.20 -26.90 -1.10
C LEU A 397 3.05 -27.92 -1.17
N HIS A 398 3.37 -29.20 -1.37
CA HIS A 398 2.37 -30.26 -1.51
C HIS A 398 1.69 -30.60 -0.18
N VAL A 399 2.34 -30.31 0.95
CA VAL A 399 1.76 -30.47 2.31
C VAL A 399 0.85 -29.30 2.67
N ILE A 400 1.01 -28.15 2.02
CA ILE A 400 0.22 -26.94 2.31
C ILE A 400 -1.01 -26.89 1.43
N HIS A 401 -0.95 -27.51 0.24
CA HIS A 401 -1.87 -27.18 -0.83
C HIS A 401 -1.95 -28.23 -1.96
N SER A 402 -3.12 -28.29 -2.59
CA SER A 402 -3.33 -28.90 -3.91
C SER A 402 -4.00 -27.88 -4.84
N GLN A 403 -3.37 -27.56 -5.97
CA GLN A 403 -3.91 -26.58 -6.94
C GLN A 403 -5.27 -26.99 -7.50
N ALA A 404 -5.59 -28.28 -7.48
CA ALA A 404 -6.86 -28.80 -7.92
C ALA A 404 -8.04 -28.40 -7.00
N SER A 405 -7.83 -28.06 -5.72
CA SER A 405 -8.90 -27.77 -4.77
C SER A 405 -9.20 -26.28 -4.58
N THR A 406 -8.24 -25.38 -4.78
CA THR A 406 -8.43 -23.94 -4.55
C THR A 406 -8.13 -23.05 -5.75
N SER A 407 -7.57 -23.57 -6.85
CA SER A 407 -7.10 -22.81 -8.02
C SER A 407 -5.97 -21.79 -7.76
N VAL A 408 -5.48 -21.67 -6.52
CA VAL A 408 -4.36 -20.80 -6.14
C VAL A 408 -3.03 -21.49 -6.39
N GLN A 409 -2.02 -20.81 -6.92
CA GLN A 409 -0.66 -21.34 -7.09
C GLN A 409 0.29 -20.76 -6.03
N LEU A 410 1.10 -21.61 -5.39
CA LEU A 410 2.22 -21.17 -4.54
C LEU A 410 3.54 -21.36 -5.32
N VAL A 411 4.38 -20.32 -5.38
CA VAL A 411 5.69 -20.35 -6.03
C VAL A 411 6.77 -20.07 -4.99
N LEU A 412 7.75 -20.97 -4.86
CA LEU A 412 8.89 -20.85 -3.95
C LEU A 412 10.15 -20.43 -4.69
#